data_AF-A0A6J6YCY2-F1
#
_entry.id   AF-A0A6J6YCY2-F1
#
_cell.length_a   1.000
_cell.length_b   1.000
_cell.length_c   1.000
_cell.angle_alpha   90.00
_cell.angle_beta   90.00
_cell.angle_gamma   90.00
#
_symmetry.space_group_name_H-M   'P 1'
#
loop_
_entity.id
_entity.type
_entity.pdbx_description
1 polymer ?
#
loop_
_entity_poly.entity_id
_entity_poly.type
_entity_poly.pdbx_seq_one_letter_code
_entity_poly.pdbx_strand_id
1 'polypeptide(L)'
;MVAVNGKTPDFEHHNVFFPQNYDAEFDSVFGYTSKAKPVVDPTIYICSPSDSKMTPYRKESWFVLVNAPRHDVAGGMDWNQPELKENYADQILQTLAARGVDVTNRITWQAASSPADLERNTMAPGGSIYGTSSNGMRSAFLRPENVTKIPNLYLVGGSSHPGGGLPLVGMSAEIVANHIGRA
;
A
#
# COMPACT_ATOMS: atom_id res chain seq x y z
N MET A 1 -8.24 7.26 -0.82
CA MET A 1 -9.65 6.82 -0.71
C MET A 1 -10.52 7.90 -1.32
N VAL A 2 -11.56 7.52 -2.06
CA VAL A 2 -12.42 8.47 -2.78
C VAL A 2 -13.87 8.02 -2.66
N ALA A 3 -14.77 8.93 -2.26
CA ALA A 3 -16.21 8.69 -2.31
C ALA A 3 -16.80 9.38 -3.55
N VAL A 4 -17.44 8.59 -4.41
CA VAL A 4 -17.91 9.05 -5.71
C VAL A 4 -19.42 8.94 -5.81
N ASN A 5 -20.10 9.98 -6.29
CA ASN A 5 -21.52 9.94 -6.61
C ASN A 5 -21.77 9.20 -7.94
N GLY A 6 -22.83 8.40 -7.98
CA GLY A 6 -23.19 7.60 -9.14
C GLY A 6 -22.31 6.35 -9.29
N LYS A 7 -22.64 5.54 -10.32
CA LYS A 7 -21.84 4.38 -10.70
C LYS A 7 -20.90 4.75 -11.84
N THR A 8 -19.72 4.15 -11.82
CA THR A 8 -18.75 4.26 -12.90
C THR A 8 -18.94 3.05 -13.82
N PRO A 9 -19.24 3.26 -15.11
CA PRO A 9 -19.42 2.17 -16.05
C PRO A 9 -18.21 1.25 -16.10
N ASP A 10 -18.45 -0.05 -16.29
CA ASP A 10 -17.43 -1.09 -16.50
C ASP A 10 -16.44 -1.30 -15.34
N PHE A 11 -16.66 -0.67 -14.17
CA PHE A 11 -15.88 -0.94 -12.97
C PHE A 11 -16.31 -2.25 -12.33
N GLU A 12 -15.36 -3.15 -12.17
CA GLU A 12 -15.48 -4.36 -11.36
C GLU A 12 -15.04 -4.10 -9.92
N HIS A 13 -15.07 -5.13 -9.08
CA HIS A 13 -14.56 -5.02 -7.70
C HIS A 13 -13.08 -4.59 -7.69
N HIS A 14 -12.28 -5.08 -8.63
CA HIS A 14 -10.85 -4.78 -8.76
C HIS A 14 -10.53 -4.30 -10.16
N ASN A 15 -9.88 -3.14 -10.27
CA ASN A 15 -9.55 -2.51 -11.55
C ASN A 15 -8.08 -2.10 -11.53
N VAL A 16 -7.37 -2.32 -12.63
CA VAL A 16 -5.94 -1.99 -12.76
C VAL A 16 -5.71 -1.21 -14.03
N PHE A 17 -5.08 -0.05 -13.91
CA PHE A 17 -4.71 0.82 -15.02
C PHE A 17 -3.19 0.89 -15.09
N PHE A 18 -2.62 0.28 -16.13
CA PHE A 18 -1.17 0.23 -16.33
C PHE A 18 -0.63 1.52 -16.98
N PRO A 19 0.60 1.92 -16.67
CA PRO A 19 1.29 3.01 -17.35
C PRO A 19 1.79 2.58 -18.72
N GLN A 20 2.27 3.55 -19.50
CA GLN A 20 2.89 3.24 -20.80
C GLN A 20 4.25 2.54 -20.64
N ASN A 21 5.01 2.89 -19.60
CA ASN A 21 6.31 2.31 -19.31
C ASN A 21 6.34 1.79 -17.86
N TYR A 22 6.20 0.47 -17.71
CA TYR A 22 6.14 -0.17 -16.40
C TYR A 22 7.50 -0.21 -15.70
N ASP A 23 8.62 -0.33 -16.44
CA ASP A 23 9.96 -0.34 -15.84
C ASP A 23 10.30 1.00 -15.18
N ALA A 24 9.83 2.11 -15.77
CA ALA A 24 10.01 3.45 -15.20
C ALA A 24 9.34 3.63 -13.82
N GLU A 25 8.29 2.85 -13.54
CA GLU A 25 7.63 2.82 -12.22
C GLU A 25 8.59 2.27 -11.17
N PHE A 26 9.19 1.10 -11.41
CA PHE A 26 10.12 0.47 -10.48
C PHE A 26 11.39 1.30 -10.29
N ASP A 27 11.93 1.87 -11.37
CA ASP A 27 13.06 2.80 -11.31
C ASP A 27 12.78 4.00 -10.39
N SER A 28 11.58 4.57 -10.47
CA SER A 28 11.17 5.70 -9.63
C SER A 28 10.95 5.29 -8.18
N VAL A 29 10.34 4.13 -7.93
CA VAL A 29 10.03 3.65 -6.57
C VAL A 29 11.29 3.23 -5.81
N PHE A 30 12.18 2.48 -6.46
CA PHE A 30 13.37 1.91 -5.82
C PHE A 30 14.62 2.75 -6.02
N GLY A 31 14.61 3.70 -6.94
CA GLY A 31 15.74 4.56 -7.22
C GLY A 31 16.91 3.84 -7.87
N TYR A 32 16.64 2.89 -8.78
CA TYR A 32 17.70 2.12 -9.45
C TYR A 32 18.59 2.98 -10.37
N THR A 33 17.98 3.95 -11.04
CA THR A 33 18.65 4.83 -12.02
C THR A 33 18.73 6.29 -11.57
N SER A 34 17.98 6.67 -10.53
CA SER A 34 17.96 8.03 -9.97
C SER A 34 17.49 8.01 -8.51
N LYS A 35 17.42 9.15 -7.82
CA LYS A 35 16.85 9.19 -6.46
C LYS A 35 15.38 8.75 -6.50
N ALA A 36 14.99 7.88 -5.56
CA ALA A 36 13.61 7.41 -5.44
C ALA A 36 12.64 8.59 -5.25
N LYS A 37 11.52 8.57 -5.98
CA LYS A 37 10.55 9.67 -6.08
C LYS A 37 9.15 9.16 -6.43
N PRO A 38 8.07 9.93 -6.15
CA PRO A 38 6.73 9.59 -6.59
C PRO A 38 6.68 9.37 -8.10
N VAL A 39 5.95 8.35 -8.53
CA VAL A 39 5.90 7.91 -9.92
C VAL A 39 4.96 8.82 -10.70
N VAL A 40 5.43 9.38 -11.81
CA VAL A 40 4.65 10.35 -12.62
C VAL A 40 3.49 9.69 -13.36
N ASP A 41 3.73 8.50 -13.93
CA ASP A 41 2.74 7.67 -14.61
C ASP A 41 2.69 6.31 -13.87
N PRO A 42 1.97 6.19 -12.74
CA PRO A 42 1.95 4.96 -11.94
C PRO A 42 0.98 3.93 -12.49
N THR A 43 1.18 2.65 -12.15
CA THR A 43 0.06 1.70 -12.12
C THR A 43 -0.93 2.11 -11.04
N ILE A 44 -2.20 2.24 -11.41
CA ILE A 44 -3.27 2.61 -10.48
C ILE A 44 -4.17 1.40 -10.28
N TYR A 45 -4.22 0.93 -9.04
CA TYR A 45 -5.20 -0.08 -8.60
C TYR A 45 -6.38 0.61 -7.93
N ILE A 46 -7.59 0.19 -8.29
CA ILE A 46 -8.83 0.65 -7.66
C ILE A 46 -9.65 -0.56 -7.21
N CYS A 47 -9.88 -0.63 -5.90
CA CYS A 47 -10.91 -1.48 -5.34
C CYS A 47 -12.22 -0.68 -5.22
N SER A 48 -13.25 -1.14 -5.92
CA SER A 48 -14.59 -0.54 -5.95
C SER A 48 -15.60 -1.59 -5.44
N PRO A 49 -15.68 -1.83 -4.13
CA PRO A 49 -16.59 -2.83 -3.56
C PRO A 49 -18.05 -2.48 -3.84
N SER A 50 -18.86 -3.49 -4.13
CA SER A 50 -20.32 -3.38 -4.30
C SER A 50 -21.11 -3.76 -3.05
N ASP A 51 -20.45 -4.02 -1.93
CA ASP A 51 -21.10 -4.32 -0.65
C ASP A 51 -21.93 -3.11 -0.18
N SER A 52 -23.22 -3.34 0.03
CA SER A 52 -24.18 -2.36 0.53
C SER A 52 -23.82 -1.75 1.89
N LYS A 53 -23.02 -2.44 2.71
CA LYS A 53 -22.51 -1.91 3.99
C LYS A 53 -21.38 -0.91 3.79
N MET A 54 -20.67 -0.97 2.66
CA MET A 54 -19.56 -0.07 2.32
C MET A 54 -19.98 1.04 1.36
N THR A 55 -21.02 0.80 0.55
CA THR A 55 -21.48 1.73 -0.48
C THR A 55 -22.95 2.11 -0.27
N PRO A 56 -23.23 3.31 0.26
CA PRO A 56 -24.58 3.85 0.32
C PRO A 56 -25.21 3.89 -1.08
N TYR A 57 -26.54 3.83 -1.14
CA TYR A 57 -27.29 3.79 -2.40
C TYR A 57 -26.83 4.87 -3.40
N ARG A 58 -26.56 4.44 -4.65
CA ARG A 58 -26.08 5.28 -5.78
C ARG A 58 -24.74 5.98 -5.55
N LYS A 59 -23.87 5.43 -4.70
CA LYS A 59 -22.49 5.90 -4.51
C LYS A 59 -21.49 4.76 -4.67
N GLU A 60 -20.22 5.14 -4.79
CA GLU A 60 -19.06 4.25 -4.79
C GLU A 60 -18.06 4.71 -3.72
N SER A 61 -17.35 3.75 -3.13
CA SER A 61 -16.32 3.98 -2.13
C SER A 61 -15.03 3.32 -2.61
N TRP A 62 -14.15 4.11 -3.20
CA TRP A 62 -12.95 3.62 -3.85
C TRP A 62 -11.75 3.63 -2.91
N PHE A 63 -11.09 2.48 -2.84
CA PHE A 63 -9.71 2.40 -2.37
C PHE A 63 -8.79 2.45 -3.60
N VAL A 64 -8.05 3.55 -3.72
CA VAL A 64 -7.09 3.80 -4.81
C VAL A 64 -5.69 3.60 -4.24
N LEU A 65 -4.88 2.77 -4.90
CA LEU A 65 -3.51 2.44 -4.51
C LEU A 65 -2.57 2.61 -5.70
N VAL A 66 -1.40 3.17 -5.42
CA VAL A 66 -0.26 3.22 -6.34
C VAL A 66 0.99 2.78 -5.58
N ASN A 67 2.01 2.32 -6.31
CA ASN A 67 3.31 2.08 -5.69
C ASN A 67 3.99 3.41 -5.35
N ALA A 68 4.72 3.44 -4.23
CA ALA A 68 5.37 4.63 -3.72
C ALA A 68 6.73 4.28 -3.09
N PRO A 69 7.76 5.13 -3.25
CA PRO A 69 9.00 5.00 -2.48
C PRO A 69 8.76 4.92 -0.98
N ARG A 70 9.61 4.16 -0.28
CA ARG A 70 9.65 4.17 1.19
C ARG A 70 9.84 5.57 1.73
N HIS A 71 9.26 5.85 2.89
CA HIS A 71 9.58 7.05 3.64
C HIS A 71 11.02 6.96 4.20
N ASP A 72 11.83 7.98 3.94
CA ASP A 72 13.18 8.11 4.47
C ASP A 72 13.62 9.58 4.42
N VAL A 73 13.64 10.25 5.59
CA VAL A 73 14.02 11.66 5.71
C VAL A 73 15.53 11.88 5.50
N ALA A 74 16.37 10.88 5.83
CA ALA A 74 17.82 11.05 5.85
C ALA A 74 18.47 10.86 4.47
N GLY A 75 17.93 9.97 3.65
CA GLY A 75 18.55 9.62 2.36
C GLY A 75 17.59 9.39 1.21
N GLY A 76 16.28 9.40 1.45
CA GLY A 76 15.28 9.03 0.45
C GLY A 76 14.16 10.03 0.29
N MET A 77 12.92 9.52 0.26
CA MET A 77 11.71 10.30 0.04
C MET A 77 11.10 10.75 1.37
N ASP A 78 11.05 12.07 1.58
CA ASP A 78 10.36 12.65 2.73
C ASP A 78 8.89 12.90 2.40
N TRP A 79 8.02 11.98 2.85
CA TRP A 79 6.57 12.08 2.70
C TRP A 79 5.91 13.00 3.73
N ASN A 80 6.67 13.64 4.62
CA ASN A 80 6.18 14.68 5.53
C ASN A 80 6.27 16.09 4.93
N GLN A 81 6.82 16.22 3.71
CA GLN A 81 6.83 17.50 3.02
C GLN A 81 5.38 18.02 2.90
N PRO A 82 5.12 19.29 3.27
CA PRO A 82 3.78 19.86 3.20
C PRO A 82 3.17 19.68 1.81
N GLU A 83 1.88 19.32 1.77
CA GLU A 83 1.06 19.18 0.56
C GLU A 83 1.51 18.10 -0.45
N LEU A 84 2.68 17.48 -0.27
CA LEU A 84 3.20 16.48 -1.20
C LEU A 84 2.22 15.32 -1.42
N LYS A 85 1.65 14.81 -0.34
CA LYS A 85 0.72 13.68 -0.36
C LYS A 85 -0.58 14.07 -1.07
N GLU A 86 -1.13 15.21 -0.73
CA GLU A 86 -2.37 15.75 -1.29
C GLU A 86 -2.20 16.05 -2.80
N ASN A 87 -1.12 16.75 -3.17
CA ASN A 87 -0.79 17.05 -4.56
C ASN A 87 -0.59 15.76 -5.39
N TYR A 88 0.05 14.74 -4.80
CA TYR A 88 0.23 13.47 -5.49
C TYR A 88 -1.08 12.70 -5.65
N ALA A 89 -1.98 12.76 -4.66
CA ALA A 89 -3.32 12.19 -4.79
C ALA A 89 -4.13 12.86 -5.91
N ASP A 90 -4.07 14.18 -6.02
CA ASP A 90 -4.73 14.93 -7.09
C ASP A 90 -4.12 14.59 -8.46
N GLN A 91 -2.79 14.45 -8.54
CA GLN A 91 -2.11 13.98 -9.75
C GLN A 91 -2.59 12.58 -10.17
N ILE A 92 -2.73 11.64 -9.23
CA ILE A 92 -3.24 10.29 -9.53
C ILE A 92 -4.65 10.34 -10.12
N LEU A 93 -5.52 11.22 -9.60
CA LEU A 93 -6.87 11.42 -10.14
C LEU A 93 -6.83 12.02 -11.56
N GLN A 94 -5.92 12.96 -11.82
CA GLN A 94 -5.72 13.50 -13.17
C GLN A 94 -5.19 12.44 -14.14
N THR A 95 -4.25 11.60 -13.71
CA THR A 95 -3.76 10.46 -14.51
C THR A 95 -4.89 9.49 -14.83
N LEU A 96 -5.75 9.19 -13.85
CA LEU A 96 -6.91 8.32 -14.04
C LEU A 96 -7.91 8.93 -15.04
N ALA A 97 -8.18 10.23 -14.96
CA ALA A 97 -9.00 10.96 -15.91
C ALA A 97 -8.42 10.93 -17.33
N ALA A 98 -7.11 11.15 -17.47
CA ALA A 98 -6.40 11.05 -18.75
C ALA A 98 -6.45 9.63 -19.36
N ARG A 99 -6.65 8.61 -18.53
CA ARG A 99 -6.86 7.21 -18.95
C ARG A 99 -8.32 6.85 -19.19
N GLY A 100 -9.21 7.83 -19.24
CA GLY A 100 -10.63 7.66 -19.61
C GLY A 100 -11.58 7.49 -18.43
N VAL A 101 -11.11 7.61 -17.19
CA VAL A 101 -11.95 7.51 -15.98
C VAL A 101 -11.95 8.85 -15.25
N ASP A 102 -12.71 9.81 -15.77
CA ASP A 102 -12.88 11.12 -15.13
C ASP A 102 -14.07 11.09 -14.16
N VAL A 103 -13.77 11.25 -12.87
CA VAL A 103 -14.75 11.31 -11.79
C VAL A 103 -14.72 12.62 -11.04
N THR A 104 -13.93 13.60 -11.49
CA THR A 104 -13.61 14.82 -10.75
C THR A 104 -14.87 15.55 -10.27
N ASN A 105 -15.88 15.67 -11.14
CA ASN A 105 -17.16 16.32 -10.85
C ASN A 105 -18.11 15.49 -9.95
N ARG A 106 -17.74 14.26 -9.63
CA ARG A 106 -18.53 13.31 -8.83
C ARG A 106 -17.89 13.00 -7.47
N ILE A 107 -16.67 13.45 -7.22
CA ILE A 107 -15.99 13.27 -5.93
C ILE A 107 -16.70 14.09 -4.87
N THR A 108 -17.15 13.41 -3.81
CA THR A 108 -17.80 14.06 -2.64
C THR A 108 -16.90 14.11 -1.42
N TRP A 109 -15.88 13.26 -1.39
CA TRP A 109 -14.91 13.19 -0.31
C TRP A 109 -13.65 12.49 -0.81
N GLN A 110 -12.50 12.96 -0.35
CA GLN A 110 -11.21 12.33 -0.59
C GLN A 110 -10.35 12.37 0.67
N ALA A 111 -9.53 11.32 0.84
CA ALA A 111 -8.44 11.32 1.82
C ALA A 111 -7.28 10.51 1.28
N ALA A 112 -6.07 11.02 1.52
CA ALA A 112 -4.83 10.39 1.12
C ALA A 112 -4.05 9.89 2.36
N SER A 113 -3.35 8.77 2.20
CA SER A 113 -2.44 8.20 3.18
C SER A 113 -1.10 7.92 2.49
N SER A 114 -0.01 8.46 3.03
CA SER A 114 1.34 8.27 2.50
C SER A 114 2.12 7.17 3.25
N PRO A 115 3.29 6.75 2.74
CA PRO A 115 4.20 5.90 3.50
C PRO A 115 4.58 6.45 4.88
N ALA A 116 4.69 7.78 5.05
CA ALA A 116 4.92 8.38 6.37
C ALA A 116 3.70 8.23 7.31
N ASP A 117 2.47 8.33 6.77
CA ASP A 117 1.27 8.03 7.56
C ASP A 117 1.24 6.56 7.99
N LEU A 118 1.59 5.63 7.08
CA LEU A 118 1.68 4.21 7.41
C LEU A 118 2.70 3.93 8.51
N GLU A 119 3.90 4.52 8.41
CA GLU A 119 4.93 4.39 9.45
C GLU A 119 4.42 4.89 10.79
N ARG A 120 3.81 6.08 10.85
CA ARG A 120 3.23 6.61 12.10
C ARG A 120 2.13 5.72 12.68
N ASN A 121 1.23 5.24 11.84
CA ASN A 121 0.03 4.54 12.29
C ASN A 121 0.30 3.08 12.69
N THR A 122 1.32 2.46 12.11
CA THR A 122 1.59 1.02 12.28
C THR A 122 2.96 0.71 12.85
N MET A 123 3.81 1.73 13.03
CA MET A 123 5.22 1.59 13.39
C MET A 123 6.03 0.76 12.38
N ALA A 124 5.53 0.61 11.15
CA ALA A 124 6.22 -0.08 10.07
C ALA A 124 7.34 0.81 9.50
N PRO A 125 8.63 0.41 9.59
CA PRO A 125 9.73 1.23 9.13
C PRO A 125 9.61 1.64 7.66
N GLY A 126 9.73 2.93 7.39
CA GLY A 126 9.57 3.55 6.08
C GLY A 126 8.18 3.40 5.45
N GLY A 127 7.18 2.96 6.21
CA GLY A 127 5.82 2.70 5.71
C GLY A 127 5.70 1.43 4.88
N SER A 128 6.61 0.47 5.03
CA SER A 128 6.59 -0.77 4.23
C SER A 128 5.37 -1.64 4.55
N ILE A 129 4.59 -1.98 3.52
CA ILE A 129 3.37 -2.79 3.64
C ILE A 129 3.64 -4.31 3.74
N TYR A 130 4.86 -4.76 3.43
CA TYR A 130 5.22 -6.19 3.42
C TYR A 130 6.45 -6.51 4.29
N GLY A 131 6.87 -5.58 5.16
CA GLY A 131 8.10 -5.73 5.93
C GLY A 131 9.34 -5.68 5.02
N THR A 132 10.28 -6.61 5.20
CA THR A 132 11.50 -6.68 4.37
C THR A 132 11.15 -7.09 2.93
N SER A 133 11.61 -6.30 1.95
CA SER A 133 11.33 -6.54 0.52
C SER A 133 11.75 -7.96 0.08
N SER A 134 10.93 -8.59 -0.76
CA SER A 134 11.19 -9.92 -1.30
C SER A 134 12.01 -9.90 -2.60
N ASN A 135 12.70 -8.79 -2.90
CA ASN A 135 13.32 -8.53 -4.20
C ASN A 135 14.59 -9.36 -4.48
N GLY A 136 15.02 -10.20 -3.54
CA GLY A 136 16.11 -11.16 -3.74
C GLY A 136 15.68 -12.58 -3.42
N MET A 137 16.28 -13.56 -4.08
CA MET A 137 16.01 -15.00 -3.86
C MET A 137 16.17 -15.44 -2.40
N ARG A 138 16.92 -14.69 -1.58
CA ARG A 138 17.16 -14.99 -0.16
C ARG A 138 16.34 -14.13 0.81
N SER A 139 15.54 -13.20 0.33
CA SER A 139 14.82 -12.24 1.18
C SER A 139 13.86 -12.90 2.18
N ALA A 140 13.31 -14.07 1.84
CA ALA A 140 12.45 -14.83 2.75
C ALA A 140 13.21 -15.38 3.97
N PHE A 141 14.52 -15.65 3.85
CA PHE A 141 15.38 -16.14 4.94
C PHE A 141 15.93 -15.02 5.84
N LEU A 142 15.76 -13.75 5.46
CA LEU A 142 16.17 -12.60 6.27
C LEU A 142 15.11 -12.19 7.29
N ARG A 143 13.96 -12.88 7.31
CA ARG A 143 12.88 -12.60 8.25
C ARG A 143 13.22 -13.18 9.63
N PRO A 144 13.05 -12.41 10.71
CA PRO A 144 13.18 -12.92 12.07
C PRO A 144 12.30 -14.14 12.30
N GLU A 145 12.86 -15.15 12.97
CA GLU A 145 12.13 -16.31 13.45
C GLU A 145 11.08 -15.91 14.50
N ASN A 146 10.01 -16.71 14.60
CA ASN A 146 8.94 -16.46 15.56
C ASN A 146 9.36 -16.65 17.02
N VAL A 147 10.35 -17.52 17.27
CA VAL A 147 10.92 -17.76 18.60
C VAL A 147 12.28 -17.06 18.67
N THR A 148 12.47 -16.24 19.69
CA THR A 148 13.74 -15.52 19.86
C THR A 148 14.70 -16.28 20.77
N LYS A 149 15.96 -15.82 20.84
CA LYS A 149 16.94 -16.30 21.82
C LYS A 149 16.63 -15.86 23.26
N ILE A 150 15.68 -14.94 23.45
CA ILE A 150 15.27 -14.46 24.77
C ILE A 150 14.09 -15.34 25.23
N PRO A 151 14.20 -16.00 26.41
CA PRO A 151 13.12 -16.83 26.91
C PRO A 151 11.79 -16.07 26.99
N ASN A 152 10.72 -16.70 26.52
CA ASN A 152 9.35 -16.18 26.52
C ASN A 152 9.14 -14.90 25.68
N LEU A 153 10.06 -14.57 24.78
CA LEU A 153 9.87 -13.51 23.79
C LEU A 153 9.65 -14.11 22.39
N TYR A 154 8.52 -13.75 21.79
CA TYR A 154 8.08 -14.21 20.48
C TYR A 154 7.86 -13.04 19.52
N LEU A 155 8.05 -13.27 18.23
CA LEU A 155 7.79 -12.32 17.16
C LEU A 155 6.66 -12.83 16.27
N VAL A 156 5.68 -11.97 15.98
CA VAL A 156 4.50 -12.31 15.18
C VAL A 156 4.16 -11.16 14.24
N GLY A 157 3.74 -11.48 13.03
CA GLY A 157 3.20 -10.51 12.07
C GLY A 157 3.96 -10.47 10.75
N GLY A 158 3.68 -9.44 9.95
CA GLY A 158 4.12 -9.37 8.54
C GLY A 158 5.63 -9.18 8.35
N SER A 159 6.31 -8.73 9.40
CA SER A 159 7.76 -8.57 9.44
C SER A 159 8.49 -9.76 10.07
N SER A 160 7.76 -10.80 10.49
CA SER A 160 8.30 -12.04 11.04
C SER A 160 8.04 -13.20 10.08
N HIS A 161 8.65 -14.35 10.34
CA HIS A 161 8.31 -15.58 9.62
C HIS A 161 6.79 -15.86 9.72
N PRO A 162 6.13 -16.33 8.63
CA PRO A 162 6.66 -16.58 7.29
C PRO A 162 6.76 -15.34 6.37
N GLY A 163 6.05 -14.25 6.67
CA GLY A 163 6.19 -12.97 5.97
C GLY A 163 4.92 -12.12 5.94
N GLY A 164 4.92 -11.14 5.03
CA GLY A 164 3.84 -10.17 4.87
C GLY A 164 2.61 -10.71 4.13
N GLY A 165 1.47 -10.03 4.33
CA GLY A 165 0.17 -10.42 3.76
C GLY A 165 -0.69 -11.21 4.74
N LEU A 166 -2.02 -11.02 4.67
CA LEU A 166 -2.97 -11.55 5.66
C LEU A 166 -2.82 -13.06 5.94
N PRO A 167 -2.67 -13.95 4.92
CA PRO A 167 -2.50 -15.38 5.19
C PRO A 167 -1.21 -15.69 5.95
N LEU A 168 -0.10 -15.05 5.58
CA LEU A 168 1.20 -15.27 6.22
C LEU A 168 1.22 -14.73 7.65
N VAL A 169 0.58 -13.58 7.89
CA VAL A 169 0.37 -13.03 9.23
C VAL A 169 -0.44 -14.00 10.11
N GLY A 170 -1.51 -14.59 9.55
CA GLY A 170 -2.31 -15.59 10.26
C GLY A 170 -1.49 -16.82 10.66
N MET A 171 -0.68 -17.35 9.73
CA MET A 171 0.21 -18.47 10.02
C MET A 171 1.29 -18.11 11.05
N SER A 172 1.84 -16.89 11.00
CA SER A 172 2.78 -16.36 12.00
C SER A 172 2.17 -16.45 13.41
N ALA A 173 0.90 -16.03 13.54
CA ALA A 173 0.19 -16.07 14.81
C ALA A 173 -0.08 -17.50 15.28
N GLU A 174 -0.46 -18.41 14.36
CA GLU A 174 -0.65 -19.82 14.67
C GLU A 174 0.63 -20.49 15.19
N ILE A 175 1.77 -20.23 14.54
CA ILE A 175 3.09 -20.75 14.97
C ILE A 175 3.40 -20.30 16.40
N VAL A 176 3.26 -19.00 16.68
CA VAL A 176 3.53 -18.45 18.03
C VAL A 176 2.55 -19.01 19.06
N ALA A 177 1.27 -19.09 18.75
CA ALA A 177 0.26 -19.64 19.66
C ALA A 177 0.56 -21.11 20.03
N ASN A 178 1.01 -21.92 19.07
CA ASN A 178 1.41 -23.31 19.31
C ASN A 178 2.65 -23.41 20.21
N HIS A 179 3.61 -22.49 20.10
CA HIS A 179 4.77 -22.44 20.99
C HIS A 179 4.43 -22.03 22.43
N ILE A 180 3.50 -21.08 22.60
CA ILE A 180 3.02 -20.65 23.92
C ILE A 180 2.22 -21.77 24.60
N GLY A 181 1.45 -22.53 23.81
CA GLY A 181 0.58 -23.59 24.31
C GLY A 181 -0.78 -23.07 24.79
N ARG A 182 -1.64 -23.99 25.23
CA ARG A 182 -2.94 -23.65 25.81
C ARG A 182 -2.76 -23.13 27.24
N ALA A 183 -3.56 -22.13 27.59
CA ALA A 183 -3.72 -21.66 28.96
C ALA A 183 -4.37 -22.73 29.86
#